data_AF-A0A7V3BHA8-F1
#
_entry.id   AF-A0A7V3BHA8-F1
#
_cell.length_a   1.000
_cell.length_b   1.000
_cell.length_c   1.000
_cell.angle_alpha   90.00
_cell.angle_beta   90.00
_cell.angle_gamma   90.00
#
_symmetry.space_group_name_H-M   'P 1'
#
loop_
_entity.id
_entity.type
_entity.pdbx_description
1 polymer ?
#
loop_
_entity_poly.entity_id
_entity_poly.type
_entity_poly.pdbx_seq_one_letter_code
_entity_poly.pdbx_strand_id
1 'polypeptide(L)'
;ASRVVKDIPPFMIAEGNPTRIRGLNVVGMRRLGLAPSVRTELRRAYHLLYRSGLNTAQALQRLREANFTADEVRRLIVFIETSKRGICTGMRPTEGRSPEDEGMDEHA
;
A
#
# COMPACT_ATOMS: atom_id res chain seq x y z
N ALA A 1 -23.50 -11.27 12.68
CA ALA A 1 -22.66 -11.51 11.48
C ALA A 1 -21.19 -11.32 11.86
N SER A 2 -20.35 -12.36 11.73
CA SER A 2 -18.91 -12.27 12.01
C SER A 2 -18.21 -11.54 10.86
N ARG A 3 -17.61 -10.38 11.14
CA ARG A 3 -16.88 -9.61 10.12
C ARG A 3 -15.48 -10.22 9.98
N VAL A 4 -15.16 -10.78 8.82
CA VAL A 4 -13.80 -11.23 8.53
C VAL A 4 -12.91 -10.00 8.40
N VAL A 5 -12.13 -9.72 9.45
CA VAL A 5 -11.09 -8.68 9.45
C VAL A 5 -9.93 -9.16 8.58
N LYS A 6 -9.55 -8.35 7.58
CA LYS A 6 -8.36 -8.60 6.75
C LYS A 6 -7.12 -7.99 7.41
N ASP A 7 -5.94 -8.43 6.99
CA ASP A 7 -4.67 -7.96 7.56
C ASP A 7 -4.30 -6.56 7.04
N ILE A 8 -3.73 -5.71 7.90
CA ILE A 8 -3.24 -4.37 7.52
C ILE A 8 -1.75 -4.49 7.19
N PRO A 9 -1.31 -4.17 5.95
CA PRO A 9 0.10 -4.25 5.60
C PRO A 9 0.96 -3.21 6.34
N PRO A 10 2.27 -3.50 6.55
CA PRO A 10 3.18 -2.58 7.20
C PRO A 10 3.32 -1.27 6.41
N PHE A 11 3.69 -0.20 7.12
CA PHE A 11 3.88 1.16 6.58
C PHE A 11 2.60 1.83 6.06
N MET A 12 1.43 1.20 6.17
CA MET A 12 0.16 1.73 5.69
C MET A 12 -0.66 2.37 6.81
N ILE A 13 -1.54 3.31 6.43
CA ILE A 13 -2.61 3.84 7.28
C ILE A 13 -3.93 3.19 6.85
N ALA A 14 -4.65 2.61 7.81
CA ALA A 14 -5.96 2.01 7.60
C ALA A 14 -7.01 2.72 8.45
N GLU A 15 -8.18 3.01 7.86
CA GLU A 15 -9.26 3.72 8.54
C GLU A 15 -10.64 3.26 8.03
N GLY A 16 -11.70 3.58 8.77
CA GLY A 16 -13.09 3.41 8.37
C GLY A 16 -13.73 2.07 8.79
N ASN A 17 -15.02 1.96 8.51
CA ASN A 17 -15.81 0.76 8.75
C ASN A 17 -16.74 0.49 7.53
N PRO A 18 -16.40 -0.47 6.66
CA PRO A 18 -15.32 -1.45 6.79
C PRO A 18 -13.92 -0.86 6.54
N THR A 19 -12.91 -1.34 7.26
CA THR A 19 -11.53 -0.82 7.22
C THR A 19 -10.92 -0.89 5.81
N ARG A 20 -10.30 0.21 5.38
CA ARG A 20 -9.63 0.36 4.07
C ARG A 20 -8.27 1.00 4.24
N ILE A 21 -7.34 0.66 3.35
CA ILE A 21 -6.05 1.35 3.27
C ILE A 21 -6.25 2.72 2.63
N ARG A 22 -5.86 3.77 3.36
CA ARG A 22 -5.96 5.17 2.92
C ARG A 22 -4.71 5.65 2.18
N GLY A 23 -3.54 5.19 2.60
CA GLY A 23 -2.24 5.63 2.10
C GLY A 23 -1.08 5.10 2.94
N LEU A 24 0.12 5.65 2.71
CA LEU A 24 1.33 5.36 3.49
C LEU A 24 1.40 6.21 4.77
N ASN A 25 1.96 5.64 5.83
CA ASN A 25 2.26 6.35 7.06
C ASN A 25 3.60 7.12 6.95
N VAL A 26 3.63 8.15 6.12
CA VAL A 26 4.84 8.95 5.85
C VAL A 26 5.40 9.57 7.14
N VAL A 27 4.53 10.04 8.02
CA VAL A 27 4.92 10.61 9.33
C VAL A 27 5.63 9.56 10.18
N GLY A 28 5.06 8.36 10.30
CA GLY A 28 5.68 7.24 11.03
C GLY A 28 7.02 6.83 10.43
N MET A 29 7.09 6.72 9.10
CA MET A 29 8.33 6.40 8.39
C MET A 29 9.44 7.44 8.62
N ARG A 30 9.08 8.73 8.66
CA ARG A 30 10.03 9.82 8.97
C ARG A 30 10.55 9.73 10.40
N ARG A 31 9.67 9.46 11.36
CA ARG A 31 10.05 9.28 12.78
C ARG A 31 10.95 8.06 12.99
N LEU A 32 10.75 7.02 12.19
CA LEU A 32 11.62 5.84 12.16
C LEU A 32 12.96 6.08 11.46
N GLY A 33 13.20 7.28 10.92
CA GLY A 33 14.44 7.61 10.22
C GLY A 33 14.61 6.92 8.86
N LEU A 34 13.53 6.40 8.26
CA LEU A 34 13.63 5.75 6.95
C LEU A 34 14.09 6.75 5.89
N ALA A 35 15.13 6.37 5.15
CA ALA A 35 15.72 7.21 4.12
C ALA A 35 14.67 7.63 3.06
N PRO A 36 14.81 8.81 2.44
CA PRO A 36 13.91 9.25 1.38
C PRO A 36 13.79 8.24 0.23
N SER A 37 14.88 7.57 -0.16
CA SER A 37 14.90 6.52 -1.18
C SER A 37 13.99 5.34 -0.83
N VAL A 38 14.05 4.86 0.42
CA VAL A 38 13.19 3.78 0.94
C VAL A 38 11.71 4.18 0.88
N ARG A 39 11.38 5.42 1.30
CA ARG A 39 10.00 5.92 1.24
C ARG A 39 9.49 5.99 -0.20
N THR A 40 10.35 6.37 -1.14
CA THR A 40 10.01 6.39 -2.58
C THR A 40 9.73 4.99 -3.12
N GLU A 41 10.54 4.00 -2.74
CA GLU A 41 10.29 2.61 -3.12
C GLU A 41 8.98 2.07 -2.52
N LEU A 42 8.70 2.35 -1.24
CA LEU A 42 7.44 2.01 -0.59
C LEU A 42 6.23 2.70 -1.26
N ARG A 43 6.38 3.93 -1.75
CA ARG A 43 5.34 4.63 -2.53
C ARG A 43 5.06 3.94 -3.85
N ARG A 44 6.10 3.52 -4.58
CA ARG A 44 5.93 2.72 -5.80
C ARG A 44 5.23 1.38 -5.52
N ALA A 45 5.63 0.69 -4.44
CA ALA A 45 5.00 -0.55 -4.04
C ALA A 45 3.52 -0.37 -3.67
N TYR A 46 3.19 0.69 -2.93
CA TYR A 46 1.81 1.08 -2.61
C TYR A 46 0.97 1.30 -3.88
N HIS A 47 1.52 2.00 -4.86
CA HIS A 47 0.81 2.30 -6.10
C HIS A 47 0.49 1.02 -6.89
N LEU A 48 1.47 0.12 -7.02
CA LEU A 48 1.26 -1.20 -7.64
C LEU A 48 0.16 -2.01 -6.94
N LEU A 49 0.10 -1.92 -5.61
CA LEU A 49 -0.83 -2.70 -4.79
C LEU A 49 -2.26 -2.17 -4.79
N TYR A 50 -2.45 -0.85 -4.87
CA TYR A 50 -3.76 -0.24 -4.63
C TYR A 50 -4.26 0.72 -5.72
N ARG A 51 -3.40 1.15 -6.64
CA ARG A 51 -3.73 2.17 -7.65
C ARG A 51 -3.59 1.69 -9.09
N SER A 52 -2.86 0.59 -9.34
CA SER A 52 -2.66 0.07 -10.70
C SER A 52 -3.82 -0.76 -11.26
N GLY A 53 -4.99 -0.79 -10.61
CA GLY A 53 -6.14 -1.60 -11.05
C GLY A 53 -5.91 -3.13 -10.98
N LEU A 54 -4.79 -3.57 -10.40
CA LEU A 54 -4.41 -4.96 -10.28
C LEU A 54 -5.11 -5.61 -9.07
N ASN A 55 -5.42 -6.89 -9.18
CA ASN A 55 -5.73 -7.68 -7.99
C ASN A 55 -4.45 -7.98 -7.18
N THR A 56 -4.60 -8.46 -5.94
CA THR A 56 -3.46 -8.70 -5.04
C THR A 56 -2.42 -9.67 -5.62
N ALA A 57 -2.84 -10.72 -6.33
CA ALA A 57 -1.91 -11.68 -6.93
C ALA A 57 -1.11 -11.06 -8.07
N GLN A 58 -1.76 -10.30 -8.95
CA GLN A 58 -1.12 -9.56 -10.04
C GLN A 58 -0.17 -8.48 -9.51
N ALA A 59 -0.62 -7.72 -8.52
CA ALA A 59 0.22 -6.71 -7.88
C ALA A 59 1.45 -7.34 -7.24
N LEU A 60 1.29 -8.47 -6.55
CA LEU A 60 2.38 -9.21 -5.94
C LEU A 60 3.39 -9.71 -6.98
N GLN A 61 2.92 -10.21 -8.13
CA GLN A 61 3.80 -10.57 -9.23
C GLN A 61 4.62 -9.37 -9.71
N ARG A 62 3.97 -8.22 -9.95
CA ARG A 62 4.67 -6.99 -10.37
C ARG A 62 5.65 -6.48 -9.32
N LEU A 63 5.32 -6.63 -8.04
CA LEU A 63 6.21 -6.26 -6.94
C LEU A 63 7.47 -7.13 -6.90
N ARG A 64 7.36 -8.43 -7.23
CA ARG A 64 8.51 -9.36 -7.31
C ARG A 64 9.39 -9.09 -8.53
N GLU A 65 8.77 -8.71 -9.65
CA GLU A 65 9.48 -8.37 -10.90
C GLU A 65 10.13 -6.98 -10.84
N ALA A 66 9.71 -6.13 -9.90
CA ALA A 66 10.29 -4.81 -9.72
C ALA A 66 11.62 -4.88 -8.95
N ASN A 67 12.63 -4.16 -9.44
CA ASN A 67 13.96 -4.07 -8.85
C ASN A 67 13.99 -3.15 -7.61
N PHE A 68 13.28 -3.52 -6.54
CA PHE A 68 13.35 -2.84 -5.26
C PHE A 68 14.64 -3.19 -4.50
N THR A 69 15.29 -2.18 -3.94
CA THR A 69 16.53 -2.34 -3.18
C THR A 69 16.31 -2.29 -1.68
N ALA A 70 15.22 -1.65 -1.22
CA ALA A 70 14.88 -1.48 0.18
C ALA A 70 14.34 -2.77 0.84
N ASP A 71 14.89 -3.11 2.00
CA ASP A 71 14.44 -4.26 2.81
C ASP A 71 13.00 -4.09 3.29
N GLU A 72 12.53 -2.86 3.49
CA GLU A 72 11.18 -2.54 3.88
C GLU A 72 10.16 -2.99 2.83
N VAL A 73 10.50 -2.88 1.54
CA VAL A 73 9.64 -3.36 0.46
C VAL A 73 9.64 -4.88 0.42
N ARG A 74 10.79 -5.54 0.63
CA ARG A 74 10.85 -7.01 0.76
C ARG A 74 9.97 -7.48 1.92
N ARG A 75 10.03 -6.81 3.07
CA ARG A 75 9.20 -7.11 4.24
C ARG A 75 7.71 -6.94 3.94
N LEU A 76 7.34 -5.91 3.19
CA LEU A 76 5.97 -5.71 2.72
C LEU A 76 5.51 -6.87 1.81
N ILE A 77 6.34 -7.27 0.84
CA ILE A 77 6.05 -8.39 -0.07
C ILE A 77 5.82 -9.69 0.72
N VAL A 78 6.75 -10.05 1.60
CA VAL A 78 6.65 -11.27 2.44
C VAL A 78 5.40 -11.25 3.31
N PHE A 79 5.04 -10.09 3.88
CA PHE A 79 3.82 -9.96 4.67
C PHE A 79 2.57 -10.29 3.84
N ILE A 80 2.48 -9.75 2.62
CA ILE A 80 1.34 -9.96 1.73
C ILE A 80 1.25 -11.44 1.32
N GLU A 81 2.38 -12.06 1.03
CA GLU A 81 2.49 -13.48 0.64
C GLU A 81 2.03 -14.43 1.74
N THR A 82 2.39 -14.10 2.99
CA THR A 82 2.15 -14.97 4.15
C THR A 82 0.78 -14.72 4.81
N SER A 83 0.05 -13.69 4.36
CA SER A 83 -1.27 -13.34 4.88
C SER A 83 -2.31 -14.42 4.52
N LYS A 84 -2.72 -15.21 5.52
CA LYS A 84 -3.74 -16.27 5.36
C LYS A 84 -5.15 -15.74 5.12
N ARG A 85 -5.44 -14.52 5.62
CA ARG A 85 -6.78 -13.88 5.54
C ARG A 85 -6.89 -12.89 4.38
N GLY A 86 -5.77 -12.65 3.68
CA GLY A 86 -5.62 -11.58 2.70
C GLY A 86 -5.55 -10.21 3.37
N ILE A 87 -5.14 -9.22 2.56
CA ILE A 87 -4.90 -7.85 3.02
C ILE A 87 -6.11 -6.94 2.84
N CYS A 88 -6.21 -5.90 3.67
CA CYS A 88 -7.16 -4.81 3.53
C CYS A 88 -7.06 -4.19 2.13
N THR A 89 -8.22 -3.95 1.51
CA THR A 89 -8.30 -3.31 0.20
C THR A 89 -8.08 -1.81 0.32
N GLY A 90 -7.50 -1.21 -0.71
CA GLY A 90 -7.43 0.25 -0.85
C GLY A 90 -8.81 0.86 -1.08
N MET A 91 -8.89 2.17 -0.88
CA MET A 91 -10.03 2.95 -1.37
C MET A 91 -10.02 2.89 -2.89
N ARG A 92 -11.01 2.23 -3.50
CA ARG A 92 -11.20 2.33 -4.95
C ARG A 92 -11.54 3.79 -5.26
N PRO A 93 -11.06 4.37 -6.37
CA PRO A 93 -11.72 5.53 -6.93
C PRO A 93 -13.17 5.10 -7.17
N THR A 94 -14.09 5.58 -6.34
CA THR A 94 -15.52 5.44 -6.63
C THR A 94 -15.75 6.13 -7.96
N GLU A 95 -16.49 5.49 -8.87
CA GLU A 95 -17.00 6.09 -10.10
C GLU A 95 -17.44 7.54 -9.81
N GLY A 96 -16.70 8.52 -10.33
CA GLY A 96 -16.96 9.95 -10.09
C GLY A 96 -15.81 10.80 -9.54
N ARG A 97 -14.58 10.29 -9.34
CA ARG A 97 -13.40 11.16 -9.19
C ARG A 97 -12.59 11.21 -10.47
N SER A 98 -12.51 12.40 -11.05
CA SER A 98 -11.70 12.68 -12.23
C SER A 98 -10.20 12.45 -11.92
N PRO A 99 -9.40 11.97 -12.90
CA PRO A 99 -7.96 11.73 -12.77
C PRO A 99 -7.11 12.98 -12.45
N GLU A 100 -7.73 14.15 -12.35
CA GLU A 100 -7.13 15.45 -12.05
C GLU A 100 -6.95 15.68 -10.53
N ASP A 101 -7.62 14.89 -9.68
CA ASP A 101 -7.39 14.88 -8.21
C ASP A 101 -6.08 14.15 -7.81
N GLU A 102 -5.31 13.65 -8.77
CA GLU A 102 -4.09 12.85 -8.56
C GLU A 102 -2.84 13.67 -8.13
N GLY A 103 -2.96 15.00 -8.01
CA GLY A 103 -1.83 15.92 -7.80
C GLY A 103 -1.41 16.23 -6.35
N MET A 104 -1.88 15.51 -5.32
CA MET A 104 -1.65 15.94 -3.91
C MET A 104 -0.56 15.19 -3.13
N ASP A 105 0.19 14.28 -3.74
CA ASP A 105 1.21 13.48 -3.04
C ASP A 105 2.66 13.90 -3.31
N GLU A 106 2.90 15.06 -3.94
CA GLU A 106 4.24 15.54 -4.33
C GLU A 106 4.95 16.39 -3.25
N HIS A 107 4.25 16.83 -2.19
CA HIS A 107 4.81 17.71 -1.15
C HIS A 107 4.64 17.18 0.28
N ALA A 108 5.02 15.92 0.52
CA ALA A 108 5.24 15.43 1.88
C ALA A 108 6.71 15.18 2.12
#